data_AF-A0A015K6E3-F1
#
_entry.id   AF-A0A015K6E3-F1
#
_cell.length_a   1.000
_cell.length_b   1.000
_cell.length_c   1.000
_cell.angle_alpha   90.00
_cell.angle_beta   90.00
_cell.angle_gamma   90.00
#
_symmetry.space_group_name_H-M   'P 1'
#
loop_
_entity.id
_entity.type
_entity.pdbx_description
1 polymer ?
#
loop_
_entity_poly.entity_id
_entity_poly.type
_entity_poly.pdbx_seq_one_letter_code
_entity_poly.pdbx_strand_id
1 'polypeptide(L)'
;MVNAQEYLDSNYPKGGVREAIEGEIDLSNRSLEGGLNFGGFINVHKLNFSFNEISGLGFGYGEKKLEVLDASHNRLGPTIGGYSYSLKFVNFSNNFYSKITLGMISLTHLDVSNNALTSLSIESSGNLTELKCYGNPLLTNLTLAPNLNINSFSLSDCPALSLLKPTSTTPVLINRIPSSN
;
A
#
# COMPACT_ATOMS: atom_id res chain seq x y z
N MET A 1 -13.59 -19.26 -8.57
CA MET A 1 -12.54 -18.55 -7.82
C MET A 1 -12.03 -19.49 -6.74
N VAL A 2 -10.78 -19.34 -6.31
CA VAL A 2 -10.17 -20.18 -5.27
C VAL A 2 -9.97 -19.33 -4.02
N ASN A 3 -10.33 -19.84 -2.85
CA ASN A 3 -10.08 -19.12 -1.60
C ASN A 3 -8.57 -18.90 -1.41
N ALA A 4 -8.17 -17.65 -1.22
CA ALA A 4 -6.77 -17.25 -1.13
C ALA A 4 -6.04 -17.91 0.05
N GLN A 5 -6.72 -18.03 1.20
CA GLN A 5 -6.15 -18.66 2.38
C GLN A 5 -6.00 -20.17 2.21
N GLU A 6 -7.01 -20.84 1.65
CA GLU A 6 -6.95 -22.29 1.39
C GLU A 6 -5.84 -22.63 0.40
N TYR A 7 -5.69 -21.81 -0.65
CA TYR A 7 -4.58 -21.94 -1.60
C TYR A 7 -3.24 -21.79 -0.91
N LEU A 8 -3.08 -20.73 -0.09
CA LEU A 8 -1.85 -20.49 0.66
C LEU A 8 -1.54 -21.62 1.63
N ASP A 9 -2.53 -22.11 2.38
CA ASP A 9 -2.37 -23.19 3.37
C ASP A 9 -2.03 -24.52 2.70
N SER A 10 -2.55 -24.78 1.49
CA SER A 10 -2.28 -26.02 0.74
C SER A 10 -0.88 -26.04 0.13
N ASN A 11 -0.41 -24.90 -0.38
CA ASN A 11 0.92 -24.79 -1.00
C ASN A 11 2.03 -24.51 0.03
N TYR A 12 1.68 -23.83 1.11
CA TYR A 12 2.58 -23.41 2.18
C TYR A 12 1.95 -23.72 3.55
N PRO A 13 1.91 -25.01 3.92
CA PRO A 13 1.34 -25.43 5.19
C PRO A 13 2.09 -24.80 6.37
N LYS A 14 1.43 -24.70 7.51
CA LYS A 14 2.06 -24.26 8.75
C LYS A 14 2.98 -25.35 9.32
N GLY A 15 3.79 -25.02 10.32
CA GLY A 15 4.64 -25.98 11.02
C GLY A 15 6.10 -25.95 10.56
N GLY A 16 6.67 -24.76 10.37
CA GLY A 16 8.08 -24.59 10.00
C GLY A 16 8.31 -24.33 8.51
N VAL A 17 7.36 -24.70 7.64
CA VAL A 17 7.51 -24.50 6.19
C VAL A 17 7.50 -23.02 5.82
N ARG A 18 6.58 -22.22 6.38
CA ARG A 18 6.51 -20.78 6.08
C ARG A 18 7.72 -20.02 6.58
N GLU A 19 8.21 -20.42 7.76
CA GLU A 19 9.35 -19.82 8.43
C GLU A 19 10.67 -20.07 7.67
N ALA A 20 10.76 -21.23 7.00
CA ALA A 20 11.91 -21.62 6.18
C ALA A 20 11.93 -20.96 4.79
N ILE A 21 10.84 -20.32 4.35
CA ILE A 21 10.78 -19.69 3.02
C ILE A 21 11.47 -18.34 3.04
N GLU A 22 12.45 -18.20 2.16
CA GLU A 22 13.20 -16.99 1.91
C GLU A 22 12.91 -16.44 0.51
N GLY A 23 13.15 -15.14 0.30
CA GLY A 23 13.05 -14.53 -1.03
C GLY A 23 11.65 -14.03 -1.37
N GLU A 24 11.07 -14.51 -2.47
CA GLU A 24 9.83 -14.00 -3.06
C GLU A 24 8.69 -15.03 -3.04
N ILE A 25 7.47 -14.55 -2.75
CA ILE A 25 6.23 -15.31 -2.97
C ILE A 25 5.37 -14.57 -3.99
N ASP A 26 5.06 -15.24 -5.09
CA ASP A 26 4.21 -14.73 -6.17
C ASP A 26 2.89 -15.54 -6.30
N LEU A 27 1.82 -14.89 -5.88
CA LEU A 27 0.43 -15.33 -5.94
C LEU A 27 -0.38 -14.55 -6.99
N SER A 28 0.27 -13.76 -7.85
CA SER A 28 -0.41 -12.87 -8.78
C SER A 28 -1.17 -13.62 -9.88
N ASN A 29 -2.28 -13.04 -10.34
CA ASN A 29 -3.08 -13.54 -11.46
C ASN A 29 -3.53 -15.01 -11.31
N ARG A 30 -4.13 -15.32 -10.17
CA ARG A 30 -4.56 -16.70 -9.81
C ARG A 30 -6.05 -16.83 -9.59
N SER A 31 -6.82 -15.77 -9.83
CA SER A 31 -8.27 -15.72 -9.52
C SER A 31 -8.56 -16.11 -8.06
N LEU A 32 -7.68 -15.67 -7.15
CA LEU A 32 -7.82 -15.88 -5.71
C LEU A 32 -8.83 -14.88 -5.14
N GLU A 33 -9.65 -15.33 -4.21
CA GLU A 33 -10.65 -14.47 -3.55
C GLU A 33 -10.63 -14.62 -2.03
N GLY A 34 -11.38 -13.75 -1.34
CA GLY A 34 -11.50 -13.78 0.11
C GLY A 34 -10.31 -13.16 0.83
N GLY A 35 -10.10 -13.56 2.09
CA GLY A 35 -9.01 -13.04 2.91
C GLY A 35 -7.69 -13.79 2.68
N LEU A 36 -6.58 -13.05 2.73
CA LEU A 36 -5.23 -13.57 2.70
C LEU A 36 -4.48 -13.18 3.98
N ASN A 37 -4.19 -14.15 4.84
CA ASN A 37 -3.34 -14.02 6.01
C ASN A 37 -1.94 -14.59 5.73
N PHE A 38 -0.97 -13.68 5.62
CA PHE A 38 0.42 -13.94 5.33
C PHE A 38 1.28 -14.11 6.62
N GLY A 39 0.70 -14.68 7.67
CA GLY A 39 1.41 -15.03 8.90
C GLY A 39 2.35 -16.24 8.72
N GLY A 40 3.49 -16.21 9.42
CA GLY A 40 4.52 -17.27 9.41
C GLY A 40 5.65 -17.06 8.41
N PHE A 41 5.47 -16.21 7.40
CA PHE A 41 6.50 -15.88 6.40
C PHE A 41 7.43 -14.77 6.91
N ILE A 42 8.33 -15.12 7.83
CA ILE A 42 9.22 -14.16 8.50
C ILE A 42 10.44 -13.78 7.66
N ASN A 43 10.87 -14.65 6.75
CA ASN A 43 12.06 -14.47 5.91
C ASN A 43 11.77 -14.08 4.46
N VAL A 44 10.49 -13.86 4.09
CA VAL A 44 10.11 -13.39 2.75
C VAL A 44 10.40 -11.89 2.61
N HIS A 45 11.06 -11.52 1.53
CA HIS A 45 11.47 -10.15 1.18
C HIS A 45 10.52 -9.51 0.16
N LYS A 46 9.86 -10.31 -0.70
CA LYS A 46 8.88 -9.82 -1.67
C LYS A 46 7.62 -10.66 -1.67
N LEU A 47 6.48 -9.98 -1.62
CA LEU A 47 5.16 -10.59 -1.72
C LEU A 47 4.39 -9.89 -2.84
N ASN A 48 4.00 -10.68 -3.84
CA ASN A 48 3.11 -10.25 -4.90
C ASN A 48 1.83 -11.08 -4.85
N PHE A 49 0.67 -10.45 -4.69
CA PHE A 49 -0.64 -11.09 -4.87
C PHE A 49 -1.56 -10.25 -5.78
N SER A 50 -0.96 -9.46 -6.66
CA SER A 50 -1.68 -8.59 -7.57
C SER A 50 -2.59 -9.34 -8.55
N PHE A 51 -3.56 -8.65 -9.15
CA PHE A 51 -4.49 -9.22 -10.14
C PHE A 51 -5.26 -10.42 -9.60
N ASN A 52 -5.92 -10.23 -8.46
CA ASN A 52 -6.80 -11.21 -7.84
C ASN A 52 -8.10 -10.50 -7.38
N GLU A 53 -8.92 -11.20 -6.61
CA GLU A 53 -10.16 -10.70 -6.01
C GLU A 53 -10.08 -10.73 -4.47
N ILE A 54 -8.86 -10.56 -3.91
CA ILE A 54 -8.62 -10.61 -2.47
C ILE A 54 -9.29 -9.40 -1.81
N SER A 55 -10.10 -9.67 -0.80
CA SER A 55 -10.92 -8.67 -0.09
C SER A 55 -10.45 -8.40 1.34
N GLY A 56 -9.51 -9.20 1.86
CA GLY A 56 -8.93 -8.99 3.19
C GLY A 56 -7.44 -9.31 3.20
N LEU A 57 -6.66 -8.51 3.92
CA LEU A 57 -5.22 -8.68 4.08
C LEU A 57 -4.86 -8.71 5.56
N GLY A 58 -4.15 -9.75 5.97
CA GLY A 58 -3.56 -9.88 7.29
C GLY A 58 -2.11 -10.29 7.19
N PHE A 59 -1.25 -9.73 8.04
CA PHE A 59 0.16 -10.12 8.10
C PHE A 59 0.46 -11.04 9.28
N GLY A 60 -0.42 -11.15 10.28
CA GLY A 60 -0.12 -11.88 11.51
C GLY A 60 1.03 -11.26 12.32
N TYR A 61 1.49 -11.97 13.34
CA TYR A 61 2.56 -11.52 14.24
C TYR A 61 3.95 -11.95 13.73
N GLY A 62 4.99 -11.22 14.14
CA GLY A 62 6.40 -11.53 13.87
C GLY A 62 7.13 -10.44 13.09
N GLU A 63 8.45 -10.35 13.28
CA GLU A 63 9.31 -9.45 12.51
C GLU A 63 9.41 -9.96 11.06
N LYS A 64 9.10 -9.08 10.12
CA LYS A 64 9.03 -9.40 8.69
C LYS A 64 10.15 -8.68 7.96
N LYS A 65 10.95 -9.44 7.22
CA LYS A 65 11.93 -8.91 6.28
C LYS A 65 11.30 -8.39 4.97
N LEU A 66 9.98 -8.25 4.92
CA LEU A 66 9.26 -7.87 3.71
C LEU A 66 9.62 -6.44 3.29
N GLU A 67 10.27 -6.30 2.14
CA GLU A 67 10.71 -5.03 1.57
C GLU A 67 9.79 -4.57 0.43
N VAL A 68 9.19 -5.52 -0.30
CA VAL A 68 8.34 -5.25 -1.46
C VAL A 68 6.99 -5.93 -1.28
N LEU A 69 5.92 -5.13 -1.38
CA LEU A 69 4.53 -5.59 -1.34
C LEU A 69 3.80 -5.09 -2.58
N ASP A 70 3.38 -6.01 -3.44
CA ASP A 70 2.43 -5.72 -4.51
C ASP A 70 1.07 -6.37 -4.22
N ALA A 71 0.10 -5.52 -3.92
CA ALA A 71 -1.27 -5.86 -3.59
C ALA A 71 -2.27 -5.25 -4.61
N SER A 72 -1.76 -4.78 -5.75
CA SER A 72 -2.55 -4.05 -6.74
C SER A 72 -3.62 -4.91 -7.40
N HIS A 73 -4.65 -4.28 -7.98
CA HIS A 73 -5.72 -4.98 -8.72
C HIS A 73 -6.37 -6.08 -7.87
N ASN A 74 -6.96 -5.68 -6.75
CA ASN A 74 -7.66 -6.55 -5.82
C ASN A 74 -8.97 -5.89 -5.35
N ARG A 75 -9.62 -6.48 -4.34
CA ARG A 75 -10.83 -5.95 -3.70
C ARG A 75 -10.56 -5.43 -2.29
N LEU A 76 -9.33 -5.01 -2.00
CA LEU A 76 -8.95 -4.59 -0.66
C LEU A 76 -9.57 -3.23 -0.30
N GLY A 77 -9.94 -3.09 0.97
CA GLY A 77 -10.59 -1.89 1.48
C GLY A 77 -11.52 -2.23 2.65
N PRO A 78 -12.21 -1.22 3.21
CA PRO A 78 -12.12 0.19 2.85
C PRO A 78 -10.91 0.90 3.48
N THR A 79 -10.27 0.31 4.48
CA THR A 79 -9.17 0.97 5.19
C THR A 79 -7.96 0.06 5.34
N ILE A 80 -6.78 0.65 5.38
CA ILE A 80 -5.56 -0.03 5.80
C ILE A 80 -4.68 0.94 6.57
N GLY A 81 -4.04 0.42 7.60
CA GLY A 81 -2.99 1.12 8.30
C GLY A 81 -2.02 0.18 8.98
N GLY A 82 -0.88 0.72 9.36
CA GLY A 82 0.16 -0.06 10.01
C GLY A 82 1.52 0.59 9.95
N TYR A 83 2.43 0.03 10.72
CA TYR A 83 3.82 0.46 10.80
C TYR A 83 4.72 -0.63 10.23
N SER A 84 5.76 -0.21 9.49
CA SER A 84 6.80 -1.13 9.02
C SER A 84 8.15 -0.43 9.00
N TYR A 85 9.18 -1.17 9.42
CA TYR A 85 10.57 -0.71 9.37
C TYR A 85 11.30 -1.25 8.12
N SER A 86 10.73 -2.24 7.42
CA SER A 86 11.39 -2.95 6.32
C SER A 86 10.81 -2.63 4.95
N LEU A 87 9.53 -2.29 4.83
CA LEU A 87 8.88 -2.03 3.54
C LEU A 87 9.48 -0.79 2.86
N LYS A 88 9.97 -0.99 1.63
CA LYS A 88 10.58 0.01 0.75
C LYS A 88 9.69 0.34 -0.44
N PHE A 89 8.94 -0.65 -0.94
CA PHE A 89 8.03 -0.52 -2.07
C PHE A 89 6.66 -1.11 -1.71
N VAL A 90 5.62 -0.30 -1.88
CA VAL A 90 4.23 -0.73 -1.65
C VAL A 90 3.35 -0.28 -2.80
N ASN A 91 2.62 -1.23 -3.39
CA ASN A 91 1.62 -0.96 -4.41
C ASN A 91 0.24 -1.44 -3.93
N PHE A 92 -0.63 -0.48 -3.62
CA PHE A 92 -2.05 -0.67 -3.29
C PHE A 92 -2.98 -0.14 -4.40
N SER A 93 -2.45 0.14 -5.59
CA SER A 93 -3.26 0.69 -6.68
C SER A 93 -4.41 -0.23 -7.10
N ASN A 94 -5.47 0.34 -7.69
CA ASN A 94 -6.60 -0.43 -8.23
C ASN A 94 -7.24 -1.34 -7.16
N ASN A 95 -7.65 -0.72 -6.06
CA ASN A 95 -8.37 -1.34 -4.94
C ASN A 95 -9.56 -0.42 -4.54
N PHE A 96 -10.17 -0.69 -3.39
CA PHE A 96 -11.34 0.05 -2.88
C PHE A 96 -11.03 0.77 -1.56
N TYR A 97 -9.78 1.19 -1.36
CA TYR A 97 -9.43 1.95 -0.16
C TYR A 97 -10.06 3.34 -0.18
N SER A 98 -10.70 3.71 0.92
CA SER A 98 -11.17 5.05 1.22
C SER A 98 -10.26 5.79 2.22
N LYS A 99 -9.45 5.06 3.00
CA LYS A 99 -8.46 5.63 3.91
C LYS A 99 -7.21 4.77 4.03
N ILE A 100 -6.05 5.41 3.90
CA ILE A 100 -4.74 4.78 4.10
C ILE A 100 -3.96 5.57 5.17
N THR A 101 -3.39 4.88 6.16
CA THR A 101 -2.54 5.48 7.20
C THR A 101 -1.30 4.62 7.46
N LEU A 102 -0.17 4.98 6.85
CA LEU A 102 1.05 4.16 6.88
C LEU A 102 2.18 4.88 7.63
N GLY A 103 2.76 4.18 8.61
CA GLY A 103 4.00 4.59 9.28
C GLY A 103 5.17 3.72 8.82
N MET A 104 5.61 3.91 7.57
CA MET A 104 6.66 3.09 6.96
C MET A 104 7.96 3.89 6.78
N ILE A 105 8.88 3.75 7.73
CA ILE A 105 10.07 4.61 7.81
C ILE A 105 11.03 4.41 6.63
N SER A 106 11.12 3.19 6.12
CA SER A 106 11.99 2.82 5.00
C SER A 106 11.34 2.94 3.63
N LEU A 107 10.10 3.42 3.55
CA LEU A 107 9.32 3.48 2.32
C LEU A 107 9.91 4.53 1.38
N THR A 108 10.23 4.10 0.15
CA THR A 108 10.79 4.97 -0.91
C THR A 108 9.81 5.13 -2.07
N HIS A 109 8.94 4.13 -2.30
CA HIS A 109 7.96 4.11 -3.39
C HIS A 109 6.59 3.68 -2.87
N LEU A 110 5.57 4.49 -3.15
CA LEU A 110 4.19 4.20 -2.82
C LEU A 110 3.26 4.48 -4.00
N ASP A 111 2.51 3.46 -4.39
CA ASP A 111 1.41 3.61 -5.34
C ASP A 111 0.07 3.29 -4.68
N VAL A 112 -0.81 4.29 -4.63
CA VAL A 112 -2.18 4.19 -4.12
C VAL A 112 -3.18 4.71 -5.16
N SER A 113 -2.77 4.75 -6.43
CA SER A 113 -3.60 5.24 -7.52
C SER A 113 -4.86 4.41 -7.73
N ASN A 114 -5.87 4.99 -8.38
CA ASN A 114 -7.13 4.30 -8.72
C ASN A 114 -7.77 3.60 -7.51
N ASN A 115 -8.05 4.39 -6.47
CA ASN A 115 -8.78 3.97 -5.29
C ASN A 115 -9.94 4.97 -5.06
N ALA A 116 -10.64 4.84 -3.93
CA ALA A 116 -11.68 5.78 -3.52
C ALA A 116 -11.23 6.65 -2.34
N LEU A 117 -9.95 7.01 -2.29
CA LEU A 117 -9.37 7.66 -1.11
C LEU A 117 -10.04 8.99 -0.82
N THR A 118 -10.41 9.16 0.45
CA THR A 118 -10.77 10.45 1.06
C THR A 118 -9.64 10.98 1.94
N SER A 119 -8.78 10.08 2.43
CA SER A 119 -7.65 10.39 3.29
C SER A 119 -6.44 9.49 3.04
N LEU A 120 -5.28 10.12 2.90
CA LEU A 120 -3.96 9.48 2.88
C LEU A 120 -3.07 10.13 3.93
N SER A 121 -2.55 9.33 4.87
CA SER A 121 -1.53 9.77 5.81
C SER A 121 -0.29 8.87 5.74
N ILE A 122 0.86 9.50 5.53
CA ILE A 122 2.19 8.87 5.45
C ILE A 122 3.23 9.66 6.24
N GLU A 123 2.81 10.21 7.39
CA GLU A 123 3.59 11.16 8.20
C GLU A 123 4.97 10.66 8.65
N SER A 124 5.15 9.35 8.81
CA SER A 124 6.44 8.75 9.20
C SER A 124 7.29 8.27 8.02
N SER A 125 6.82 8.42 6.78
CA SER A 125 7.48 7.91 5.57
C SER A 125 8.43 8.96 4.98
N GLY A 126 9.37 9.46 5.79
CA GLY A 126 10.27 10.58 5.44
C GLY A 126 11.24 10.30 4.28
N ASN A 127 11.49 9.02 3.97
CA ASN A 127 12.37 8.59 2.88
C ASN A 127 11.65 8.42 1.53
N LEU A 128 10.36 8.78 1.43
CA LEU A 128 9.58 8.58 0.22
C LEU A 128 10.08 9.49 -0.92
N THR A 129 10.47 8.90 -2.03
CA THR A 129 10.95 9.60 -3.23
C THR A 129 9.96 9.55 -4.38
N GLU A 130 9.03 8.58 -4.38
CA GLU A 130 7.97 8.45 -5.39
C GLU A 130 6.60 8.19 -4.73
N LEU A 131 5.63 9.01 -5.12
CA LEU A 131 4.23 8.86 -4.70
C LEU A 131 3.29 8.99 -5.91
N LYS A 132 2.59 7.90 -6.23
CA LYS A 132 1.49 7.86 -7.19
C LYS A 132 0.18 7.80 -6.44
N CYS A 133 -0.65 8.83 -6.60
CA CYS A 133 -1.93 8.93 -5.92
C CYS A 133 -3.06 9.41 -6.85
N TYR A 134 -2.82 9.40 -8.17
CA TYR A 134 -3.80 9.78 -9.17
C TYR A 134 -5.05 8.88 -9.17
N GLY A 135 -6.16 9.36 -9.74
CA GLY A 135 -7.40 8.58 -9.81
C GLY A 135 -8.03 8.36 -8.43
N ASN A 136 -7.88 9.32 -7.51
CA ASN A 136 -8.55 9.36 -6.22
C ASN A 136 -9.41 10.63 -6.12
N PRO A 137 -10.56 10.69 -6.81
CA PRO A 137 -11.29 11.93 -7.01
C PRO A 137 -11.87 12.55 -5.73
N LEU A 138 -12.02 11.75 -4.67
CA LEU A 138 -12.58 12.17 -3.38
C LEU A 138 -11.51 12.59 -2.36
N LEU A 139 -10.22 12.58 -2.73
CA LEU A 139 -9.14 12.80 -1.80
C LEU A 139 -9.12 14.27 -1.36
N THR A 140 -9.40 14.48 -0.08
CA THR A 140 -9.48 15.82 0.54
C THR A 140 -8.55 15.96 1.72
N ASN A 141 -7.96 14.89 2.23
CA ASN A 141 -7.06 14.92 3.38
C ASN A 141 -5.74 14.22 3.05
N LEU A 142 -4.67 15.00 2.89
CA LEU A 142 -3.34 14.50 2.61
C LEU A 142 -2.37 14.93 3.71
N THR A 143 -1.80 13.97 4.41
CA THR A 143 -0.77 14.20 5.44
C THR A 143 0.52 13.51 4.99
N LEU A 144 1.56 14.31 4.76
CA LEU A 144 2.88 13.84 4.33
C LEU A 144 3.89 13.98 5.47
N ALA A 145 5.01 13.26 5.36
CA ALA A 145 6.12 13.44 6.29
C ALA A 145 6.70 14.87 6.24
N PRO A 146 7.20 15.39 7.37
CA PRO A 146 7.89 16.67 7.38
C PRO A 146 9.16 16.59 6.50
N ASN A 147 9.44 17.66 5.76
CA ASN A 147 10.62 17.79 4.86
C ASN A 147 10.73 16.71 3.76
N LEU A 148 9.61 16.10 3.37
CA LEU A 148 9.59 15.08 2.32
C LEU A 148 10.15 15.63 1.00
N ASN A 149 11.16 14.96 0.45
CA ASN A 149 11.78 15.33 -0.82
C ASN A 149 11.36 14.32 -1.91
N ILE A 150 10.21 14.57 -2.52
CA ILE A 150 9.66 13.71 -3.56
C ILE A 150 10.26 14.09 -4.93
N ASN A 151 10.83 13.12 -5.63
CA ASN A 151 11.33 13.27 -7.00
C ASN A 151 10.20 13.16 -8.04
N SER A 152 9.24 12.26 -7.80
CA SER A 152 8.09 12.01 -8.66
C SER A 152 6.81 12.00 -7.85
N PHE A 153 5.95 13.00 -8.09
CA PHE A 153 4.68 13.16 -7.39
C PHE A 153 3.54 13.32 -8.40
N SER A 154 2.63 12.34 -8.46
CA SER A 154 1.47 12.38 -9.36
C SER A 154 0.16 12.41 -8.59
N LEU A 155 -0.57 13.52 -8.77
CA LEU A 155 -1.90 13.80 -8.21
C LEU A 155 -2.94 14.11 -9.31
N SER A 156 -2.69 13.70 -10.55
CA SER A 156 -3.68 13.87 -11.61
C SER A 156 -5.01 13.23 -11.21
N ASP A 157 -6.13 13.82 -11.61
CA ASP A 157 -7.46 13.30 -11.30
C ASP A 157 -7.79 13.20 -9.79
N CYS A 158 -7.23 14.10 -8.98
CA CYS A 158 -7.59 14.34 -7.58
C CYS A 158 -8.18 15.75 -7.37
N PRO A 159 -9.29 16.14 -8.03
CA PRO A 159 -9.80 17.51 -8.05
C PRO A 159 -10.15 18.04 -6.65
N ALA A 160 -10.58 17.17 -5.73
CA ALA A 160 -10.98 17.58 -4.37
C ALA A 160 -9.80 18.06 -3.51
N LEU A 161 -8.55 17.79 -3.89
CA LEU A 161 -7.37 18.34 -3.21
C LEU A 161 -7.30 19.86 -3.32
N SER A 162 -7.87 20.46 -4.37
CA SER A 162 -7.94 21.92 -4.50
C SER A 162 -8.74 22.60 -3.38
N LEU A 163 -9.56 21.83 -2.65
CA LEU A 163 -10.35 22.30 -1.51
C LEU A 163 -9.56 22.30 -0.19
N LEU A 164 -8.33 21.76 -0.18
CA LEU A 164 -7.46 21.79 0.99
C LEU A 164 -7.10 23.24 1.33
N LYS A 165 -7.51 23.68 2.52
CA LYS A 165 -6.95 24.90 3.09
C LYS A 165 -5.50 24.59 3.51
N PRO A 166 -4.50 25.38 3.09
CA PRO A 166 -3.14 25.20 3.56
C PRO A 166 -3.14 25.39 5.08
N THR A 167 -2.88 24.30 5.82
CA THR A 167 -2.59 24.36 7.25
C THR A 167 -1.08 24.50 7.43
N SER A 168 -0.63 25.05 8.56
CA SER A 168 0.78 25.38 8.84
C SER A 168 1.76 24.20 8.78
N THR A 169 1.26 22.97 8.62
CA THR A 169 2.03 21.73 8.50
C THR A 169 2.01 21.11 7.10
N THR A 170 1.28 21.70 6.14
CA THR A 170 1.27 21.19 4.77
C THR A 170 2.58 21.52 4.06
N PRO A 171 3.33 20.52 3.54
CA PRO A 171 4.55 20.79 2.80
C PRO A 171 4.26 21.68 1.59
N VAL A 172 5.24 22.51 1.24
CA VAL A 172 5.29 23.39 0.04
C VAL A 172 4.94 22.65 -1.28
N LEU A 173 4.93 21.31 -1.27
CA LEU A 173 4.55 20.44 -2.38
C LEU A 173 3.12 20.67 -2.92
N ILE A 174 2.14 21.12 -2.11
CA ILE A 174 0.79 21.44 -2.61
C ILE A 174 0.85 22.59 -3.64
N ASN A 175 1.79 23.52 -3.50
CA ASN A 175 1.99 24.62 -4.46
C ASN A 175 2.65 24.18 -5.77
N ARG A 176 3.06 22.91 -5.90
CA ARG A 176 3.58 22.31 -7.15
C ARG A 176 2.54 21.45 -7.88
N ILE A 177 1.32 21.36 -7.36
CA ILE A 177 0.22 20.73 -8.09
C ILE A 177 -0.07 21.63 -9.30
N PRO A 178 0.13 21.15 -10.54
CA PRO A 178 -0.29 21.90 -11.71
C PRO A 178 -1.79 22.12 -11.58
N SER A 179 -2.23 23.38 -11.69
CA SER A 179 -3.64 23.68 -11.90
C SER A 179 -4.11 22.84 -13.09
N SER A 180 -5.11 21.99 -12.86
CA SER A 180 -5.80 21.29 -13.94
C SER A 180 -6.31 22.34 -14.94
N ASN A 181 -5.76 22.34 -16.16
CA ASN A 181 -6.35 23.05 -17.30
C ASN A 181 -7.69 22.40 -17.68
#